data_AF-A8V3M7-F1
#
_entry.id   AF-A8V3M7-F1
#
_cell.length_a   1.000
_cell.length_b   1.000
_cell.length_c   1.000
_cell.angle_alpha   90.00
_cell.angle_beta   90.00
_cell.angle_gamma   90.00
#
_symmetry.space_group_name_H-M   'P 1'
#
loop_
_entity.id
_entity.type
_entity.pdbx_description
1 polymer ?
#
loop_
_entity_poly.entity_id
_entity_poly.type
_entity_poly.pdbx_seq_one_letter_code
_entity_poly.pdbx_strand_id
1 'polypeptide(L)'
;FYGFVSEWLTYQSLLLNTKISINTVQIFVPIFASMLALTGAFAAACFVKVIDISFLGHPRSEESRNATEVGMFMLTGMGILAVLCIIFGIFPVEVAGVISKAIEPLTGINIANDISSHGGFILSSTDYHFGRISPLGLLIAGIIFAVGIFVLIKLFGNSKVRKYETWKCGLDEVNPKAQYSATGFSQPIKKIFAVLYRPVEKIVSVENKLKYFLPEKKYEVHLSDVFELLITKITDRFLTFLLRIRNIFQMGIIHIYLGFISLTLTILLIYVVWFSGGGN
;
A
#
# COMPACT_ATOMS: atom_id res chain seq x y z
N PHE A 1 3.26 13.67 4.54
CA PHE A 1 4.54 14.36 4.74
C PHE A 1 5.61 13.40 5.23
N TYR A 2 5.44 12.74 6.39
CA TYR A 2 6.34 11.66 6.84
C TYR A 2 6.61 10.58 5.77
N GLY A 3 5.57 10.14 5.04
CA GLY A 3 5.72 9.17 3.95
C GLY A 3 6.73 9.59 2.86
N PHE A 4 6.77 10.87 2.48
CA PHE A 4 7.75 11.38 1.51
C PHE A 4 9.18 11.25 2.03
N VAL A 5 9.41 11.58 3.30
CA VAL A 5 10.74 11.48 3.91
C VAL A 5 11.19 10.02 4.01
N SER A 6 10.29 9.12 4.40
CA SER A 6 10.56 7.68 4.45
C SER A 6 10.88 7.10 3.06
N GLU A 7 10.12 7.45 2.04
CA GLU A 7 10.38 7.02 0.66
C GLU A 7 11.69 7.59 0.14
N TRP A 8 11.99 8.86 0.42
CA TRP A 8 13.25 9.49 0.05
C TRP A 8 14.47 8.81 0.66
N LEU A 9 14.43 8.50 1.96
CA LEU A 9 15.48 7.73 2.63
C LEU A 9 15.62 6.32 2.04
N THR A 10 14.51 5.71 1.64
CA THR A 10 14.53 4.42 0.93
C THR A 10 15.25 4.55 -0.42
N TYR A 11 14.94 5.57 -1.22
CA TYR A 11 15.66 5.86 -2.46
C TYR A 11 17.14 6.12 -2.24
N GLN A 12 17.51 6.90 -1.22
CA GLN A 12 18.91 7.13 -0.89
C GLN A 12 19.62 5.82 -0.53
N SER A 13 19.01 4.97 0.30
CA SER A 13 19.59 3.68 0.66
C SER A 13 19.80 2.75 -0.55
N LEU A 14 18.89 2.80 -1.52
CA LEU A 14 18.94 1.97 -2.72
C LEU A 14 19.95 2.49 -3.75
N LEU A 15 19.95 3.80 -4.01
CA LEU A 15 20.78 4.44 -5.05
C LEU A 15 22.22 4.71 -4.59
N LEU A 16 22.43 5.00 -3.30
CA LEU A 16 23.75 5.27 -2.73
C LEU A 16 24.37 4.02 -2.10
N ASN A 17 23.99 2.84 -2.58
CA ASN A 17 24.51 1.56 -2.08
C ASN A 17 25.92 1.28 -2.62
N THR A 18 26.92 1.91 -2.02
CA THR A 18 28.32 1.80 -2.45
C THR A 18 29.14 0.78 -1.67
N LYS A 19 28.56 0.24 -0.59
CA LYS A 19 29.18 -0.81 0.24
C LYS A 19 28.99 -2.21 -0.34
N ILE A 20 28.04 -2.41 -1.27
CA ILE A 20 27.84 -3.70 -1.94
C ILE A 20 28.61 -3.72 -3.27
N SER A 21 29.74 -4.42 -3.28
CA SER A 21 30.62 -4.59 -4.45
C SER A 21 30.17 -5.69 -5.43
N ILE A 22 28.95 -6.19 -5.31
CA ILE A 22 28.42 -7.25 -6.18
C ILE A 22 27.78 -6.63 -7.42
N ASN A 23 28.45 -6.74 -8.58
CA ASN A 23 27.98 -6.19 -9.86
C ASN A 23 26.54 -6.60 -10.21
N THR A 24 26.14 -7.83 -9.87
CA THR A 24 24.77 -8.32 -10.11
C THR A 24 23.73 -7.47 -9.40
N VAL A 25 23.97 -7.07 -8.15
CA VAL A 25 23.03 -6.25 -7.37
C VAL A 25 22.89 -4.87 -7.99
N GLN A 26 23.99 -4.28 -8.46
CA GLN A 26 24.00 -2.95 -9.07
C GLN A 26 23.15 -2.88 -10.35
N ILE A 27 23.08 -3.97 -11.13
CA ILE A 27 22.23 -4.06 -12.33
C ILE A 27 20.74 -4.00 -11.96
N PHE A 28 20.34 -4.54 -10.80
CA PHE A 28 18.94 -4.55 -10.37
C PHE A 28 18.51 -3.25 -9.65
N VAL A 29 19.44 -2.41 -9.19
CA VAL A 29 19.13 -1.16 -8.47
C VAL A 29 18.15 -0.25 -9.26
N PRO A 30 18.35 0.04 -10.56
CA PRO A 30 17.41 0.86 -11.32
C PRO A 30 16.02 0.21 -11.45
N ILE A 31 15.95 -1.13 -11.53
CA ILE A 31 14.69 -1.87 -11.61
C ILE A 31 13.93 -1.71 -10.29
N PHE A 32 14.59 -1.91 -9.15
CA PHE A 32 13.98 -1.70 -7.84
C PHE A 32 13.57 -0.25 -7.61
N ALA A 33 14.39 0.72 -8.05
CA ALA A 33 14.05 2.15 -7.94
C ALA A 33 12.80 2.49 -8.78
N SER A 34 12.70 1.90 -9.97
CA SER A 34 11.53 2.05 -10.86
C SER A 34 10.29 1.41 -10.27
N MET A 35 10.41 0.23 -9.64
CA MET A 35 9.32 -0.41 -8.92
C MET A 35 8.85 0.45 -7.73
N LEU A 36 9.78 1.02 -6.96
CA LEU A 36 9.46 1.93 -5.86
C LEU A 36 8.73 3.19 -6.38
N ALA A 37 9.16 3.72 -7.53
CA ALA A 37 8.51 4.87 -8.17
C ALA A 37 7.09 4.54 -8.62
N LEU A 38 6.90 3.36 -9.21
CA LEU A 38 5.59 2.86 -9.61
C LEU A 38 4.66 2.68 -8.39
N THR A 39 5.16 2.18 -7.26
CA THR A 39 4.36 2.08 -6.03
C THR A 39 3.94 3.44 -5.50
N GLY A 40 4.84 4.44 -5.52
CA GLY A 40 4.51 5.81 -5.13
C GLY A 40 3.44 6.43 -6.04
N ALA A 41 3.54 6.20 -7.35
CA ALA A 41 2.54 6.65 -8.31
C ALA A 41 1.15 6.04 -8.06
N PHE A 42 1.07 4.73 -7.76
CA PHE A 42 -0.20 4.09 -7.41
C PHE A 42 -0.75 4.56 -6.06
N ALA A 43 0.11 4.79 -5.07
CA ALA A 43 -0.31 5.35 -3.79
C ALA A 43 -0.95 6.73 -4.00
N ALA A 44 -0.29 7.62 -4.76
CA ALA A 44 -0.84 8.93 -5.11
C ALA A 44 -2.18 8.83 -5.86
N ALA A 45 -2.27 7.97 -6.88
CA ALA A 45 -3.52 7.75 -7.61
C ALA A 45 -4.66 7.23 -6.73
N CYS A 46 -4.34 6.38 -5.75
CA CYS A 46 -5.29 5.87 -4.77
C CYS A 46 -5.79 6.98 -3.85
N PHE A 47 -4.91 7.82 -3.31
CA PHE A 47 -5.31 8.93 -2.44
C PHE A 47 -6.13 9.98 -3.19
N VAL A 48 -5.77 10.30 -4.44
CA VAL A 48 -6.59 11.18 -5.31
C VAL A 48 -7.99 10.59 -5.47
N LYS A 49 -8.09 9.30 -5.78
CA LYS A 49 -9.38 8.60 -5.91
C LYS A 49 -10.20 8.65 -4.63
N VAL A 50 -9.59 8.39 -3.47
CA VAL A 50 -10.28 8.38 -2.18
C VAL A 50 -10.84 9.76 -1.86
N ILE A 51 -10.03 10.81 -2.05
CA ILE A 51 -10.45 12.19 -1.78
C ILE A 51 -11.55 12.63 -2.74
N ASP A 52 -11.35 12.42 -4.05
CA ASP A 52 -12.29 12.79 -5.10
C ASP A 52 -13.67 12.14 -4.89
N ILE A 53 -13.69 10.82 -4.71
CA ILE A 53 -14.94 10.06 -4.69
C ILE A 53 -15.68 10.18 -3.35
N SER A 54 -14.95 10.33 -2.24
CA SER A 54 -15.56 10.38 -0.91
C SER A 54 -15.98 11.79 -0.50
N PHE A 55 -15.21 12.82 -0.86
CA PHE A 55 -15.41 14.18 -0.35
C PHE A 55 -15.80 15.22 -1.42
N LEU A 56 -15.49 14.99 -2.70
CA LEU A 56 -15.82 15.94 -3.78
C LEU A 56 -17.08 15.52 -4.59
N GLY A 57 -17.58 14.29 -4.40
CA GLY A 57 -18.76 13.77 -5.07
C GLY A 57 -20.10 14.20 -4.45
N HIS A 58 -21.21 13.96 -5.17
CA HIS A 58 -22.56 14.08 -4.60
C HIS A 58 -22.94 12.78 -3.87
N PRO A 59 -23.73 12.85 -2.78
CA PRO A 59 -24.18 11.67 -2.06
C PRO A 59 -25.02 10.77 -2.98
N ARG A 60 -24.71 9.47 -3.01
CA ARG A 60 -25.37 8.47 -3.88
C ARG A 60 -26.38 7.59 -3.14
N SER A 61 -26.32 7.59 -1.81
CA SER A 61 -27.23 6.86 -0.93
C SER A 61 -27.79 7.79 0.14
N GLU A 62 -28.96 7.45 0.68
CA GLU A 62 -29.54 8.17 1.82
C GLU A 62 -28.60 8.19 3.03
N GLU A 63 -27.87 7.10 3.27
CA GLU A 63 -26.85 7.04 4.34
C GLU A 63 -25.74 8.08 4.14
N SER A 64 -25.23 8.23 2.92
CA SER A 64 -24.21 9.25 2.63
C SER A 64 -24.75 10.67 2.73
N ARG A 65 -26.05 10.86 2.50
CA ARG A 65 -26.71 12.16 2.59
C ARG A 65 -26.97 12.58 4.03
N ASN A 66 -27.26 11.62 4.90
CA ASN A 66 -27.54 11.82 6.32
C ASN A 66 -26.30 11.61 7.22
N ALA A 67 -25.13 11.39 6.62
CA ALA A 67 -23.88 11.22 7.37
C ALA A 67 -23.56 12.49 8.18
N THR A 68 -23.37 12.32 9.48
CA THR A 68 -23.01 13.40 10.41
C THR A 68 -21.56 13.28 10.84
N GLU A 69 -20.99 14.40 11.28
CA GLU A 69 -19.63 14.45 11.82
C GLU A 69 -19.49 13.52 13.04
N VAL A 70 -18.31 12.92 13.20
CA VAL A 70 -18.03 12.02 14.31
C VAL A 70 -17.78 12.79 15.62
N GLY A 71 -17.99 12.12 16.75
CA GLY A 71 -17.82 12.74 18.07
C GLY A 71 -16.38 13.20 18.33
N MET A 72 -16.24 14.17 19.24
CA MET A 72 -14.95 14.82 19.55
C MET A 72 -13.83 13.84 19.92
N PHE A 73 -14.13 12.75 20.66
CA PHE A 73 -13.14 11.74 21.02
C PHE A 73 -12.52 11.04 19.80
N MET A 74 -13.32 10.74 18.77
CA MET A 74 -12.82 10.14 17.53
C MET A 74 -11.95 11.13 16.75
N LEU A 75 -12.38 12.39 16.69
CA LEU A 75 -11.60 13.48 16.07
C LEU A 75 -10.27 13.70 16.79
N THR A 76 -10.24 13.65 18.13
CA THR A 76 -8.99 13.80 18.88
C THR A 76 -8.00 12.67 18.58
N GLY A 77 -8.48 11.42 18.47
CA GLY A 77 -7.61 10.29 18.09
C GLY A 77 -7.00 10.46 16.70
N MET A 78 -7.82 10.86 15.72
CA MET A 78 -7.34 11.17 14.37
C MET A 78 -6.40 12.37 14.34
N GLY A 79 -6.70 13.42 15.12
CA GLY A 79 -5.90 14.63 15.23
C GLY A 79 -4.51 14.36 15.82
N ILE A 80 -4.42 13.55 16.87
CA ILE A 80 -3.13 13.14 17.47
C ILE A 80 -2.27 12.43 16.43
N LEU A 81 -2.83 11.46 15.68
CA LEU A 81 -2.11 10.76 14.62
C LEU A 81 -1.66 11.70 13.49
N ALA A 82 -2.51 12.64 13.09
CA ALA A 82 -2.18 13.63 12.07
C ALA A 82 -1.02 14.54 12.51
N VAL A 83 -1.03 15.00 13.76
CA VAL A 83 0.05 15.81 14.35
C VAL A 83 1.35 15.01 14.41
N LEU A 84 1.31 13.75 14.85
CA LEU A 84 2.50 12.87 14.86
C LEU A 84 3.09 12.68 13.46
N CYS A 85 2.26 12.50 12.43
CA CYS A 85 2.69 12.42 11.04
C CYS A 85 3.41 13.69 10.54
N ILE A 86 3.05 14.86 11.07
CA ILE A 86 3.73 16.12 10.75
C ILE A 86 5.05 16.20 11.53
N ILE A 87 5.04 15.95 12.84
CA ILE A 87 6.22 16.00 13.70
C ILE A 87 7.31 15.06 13.16
N PHE A 88 6.99 13.79 12.90
CA PHE A 88 7.96 12.82 12.39
C PHE A 88 8.46 13.14 10.98
N GLY A 89 7.65 13.83 10.17
CA GLY A 89 8.11 14.30 8.86
C GLY A 89 9.04 15.52 8.94
N ILE A 90 8.84 16.41 9.92
CA ILE A 90 9.68 17.62 10.11
C ILE A 90 11.01 17.26 10.76
N PHE A 91 11.00 16.33 11.73
CA PHE A 91 12.18 15.94 12.52
C PHE A 91 12.62 14.50 12.27
N PRO A 92 12.94 14.10 11.03
CA PRO A 92 13.30 12.72 10.72
C PRO A 92 14.65 12.31 11.32
N VAL A 93 15.59 13.24 11.51
CA VAL A 93 16.90 12.96 12.12
C VAL A 93 16.75 12.53 13.57
N GLU A 94 15.89 13.20 14.34
CA GLU A 94 15.63 12.83 15.75
C GLU A 94 15.00 11.44 15.86
N VAL A 95 14.03 11.15 14.98
CA VAL A 95 13.41 9.82 14.88
C VAL A 95 14.46 8.76 14.52
N ALA A 96 15.32 9.03 13.54
CA ALA A 96 16.43 8.15 13.17
C ALA A 96 17.44 7.99 14.32
N GLY A 97 17.65 9.00 15.15
CA GLY A 97 18.49 8.94 16.35
C GLY A 97 17.94 7.99 17.41
N VAL A 98 16.62 8.03 17.67
CA VAL A 98 15.97 7.08 18.58
C VAL A 98 16.10 5.65 18.06
N ILE A 99 15.88 5.46 16.76
CA ILE A 99 16.04 4.14 16.10
C ILE A 99 17.51 3.68 16.15
N SER A 100 18.46 4.58 15.91
CA SER A 100 19.89 4.27 15.95
C SER A 100 20.31 3.75 17.31
N LYS A 101 19.85 4.37 18.41
CA LYS A 101 20.16 3.88 19.78
C LYS A 101 19.71 2.44 20.02
N ALA A 102 18.62 2.01 19.39
CA ALA A 102 18.12 0.64 19.51
C ALA A 102 18.89 -0.37 18.64
N ILE A 103 19.41 0.08 17.49
CA ILE A 103 20.08 -0.78 16.49
C ILE A 103 21.60 -0.82 16.69
N GLU A 104 22.20 0.26 17.20
CA GLU A 104 23.65 0.42 17.40
C GLU A 104 24.29 -0.74 18.19
N PRO A 105 23.68 -1.28 19.27
CA PRO A 105 24.24 -2.46 19.96
C PRO A 105 24.30 -3.73 19.10
N LEU A 106 23.47 -3.83 18.05
CA LEU A 106 23.37 -4.99 17.18
C LEU A 106 24.26 -4.86 15.93
N THR A 107 24.42 -3.65 15.39
CA THR A 107 25.11 -3.42 14.12
C THR A 107 26.42 -2.65 14.25
N GLY A 108 26.64 -1.95 15.37
CA GLY A 108 27.77 -1.04 15.57
C GLY A 108 27.72 0.22 14.70
N ILE A 109 26.58 0.51 14.05
CA ILE A 109 26.42 1.62 13.11
C ILE A 109 25.47 2.68 13.70
N ASN A 110 25.92 3.94 13.73
CA ASN A 110 25.10 5.07 14.13
C ASN A 110 24.58 5.83 12.90
N ILE A 111 23.30 5.60 12.57
CA ILE A 111 22.68 6.10 11.34
C ILE A 111 22.38 7.60 11.41
N ALA A 112 22.20 8.15 12.62
CA ALA A 112 21.85 9.56 12.82
C ALA A 112 22.96 10.53 12.38
N ASN A 113 24.22 10.15 12.57
CA ASN A 113 25.37 10.95 12.14
C ASN A 113 25.56 10.92 10.62
N ASP A 114 25.21 9.82 9.96
CA ASP A 114 25.39 9.64 8.51
C ASP A 114 24.32 10.37 7.67
N ILE A 115 23.16 10.66 8.28
CA ILE A 115 21.99 11.26 7.61
C ILE A 115 21.85 12.76 7.90
N SER A 116 22.51 13.27 8.94
CA SER A 116 22.34 14.66 9.39
C SER A 116 23.47 15.58 8.92
N SER A 117 23.11 16.71 8.34
CA SER A 117 24.02 17.83 8.08
C SER A 117 23.43 19.12 8.63
N HIS A 118 24.27 20.06 9.07
CA HIS A 118 23.87 21.40 9.55
C HIS A 118 22.75 21.39 10.62
N GLY A 119 22.94 20.66 11.73
CA GLY A 119 22.07 20.75 12.91
C GLY A 119 20.75 19.99 12.82
N GLY A 120 20.66 18.91 12.02
CA GLY A 120 19.54 17.98 12.02
C GLY A 120 18.34 18.36 11.14
N PHE A 121 18.36 19.54 10.52
CA PHE A 121 17.27 20.04 9.67
C PHE A 121 17.44 19.74 8.17
N ILE A 122 18.62 19.26 7.77
CA ILE A 122 18.94 18.88 6.39
C ILE A 122 19.31 17.41 6.38
N LEU A 123 18.53 16.63 5.63
CA LEU A 123 18.84 15.25 5.27
C LEU A 123 19.90 15.27 4.17
N SER A 124 21.09 14.79 4.48
CA SER A 124 22.18 14.59 3.53
C SER A 124 22.84 13.26 3.85
N SER A 125 23.17 12.48 2.82
CA SER A 125 24.20 11.46 2.99
C SER A 125 25.56 12.17 3.15
N THR A 126 26.38 11.75 4.11
CA THR A 126 27.71 12.32 4.38
C THR A 126 28.71 12.08 3.24
N ASP A 127 28.59 10.95 2.54
CA ASP A 127 29.53 10.55 1.48
C ASP A 127 29.24 11.21 0.12
N TYR A 128 28.01 11.71 -0.08
CA TYR A 128 27.57 12.25 -1.36
C TYR A 128 26.96 13.64 -1.21
N HIS A 129 27.50 14.63 -1.96
CA HIS A 129 26.91 15.97 -2.08
C HIS A 129 25.60 16.01 -2.88
N PHE A 130 25.06 14.86 -3.26
CA PHE A 130 23.87 14.71 -4.09
C PHE A 130 22.64 14.32 -3.25
N GLY A 131 21.46 14.83 -3.61
CA GLY A 131 20.19 14.43 -2.98
C GLY A 131 19.93 15.02 -1.59
N ARG A 132 20.46 16.21 -1.30
CA ARG A 132 20.17 16.93 -0.05
C ARG A 132 18.76 17.48 -0.06
N ILE A 133 18.00 17.20 0.99
CA ILE A 133 16.64 17.71 1.17
C ILE A 133 16.51 18.30 2.57
N SER A 134 15.89 19.47 2.67
CA SER A 134 15.38 19.97 3.95
C SER A 134 13.88 19.71 4.02
N PRO A 135 13.40 18.77 4.86
CA PRO A 135 11.98 18.53 5.05
C PRO A 135 11.26 19.81 5.48
N LEU A 136 11.79 20.52 6.48
CA LEU A 136 11.22 21.78 6.94
C LEU A 136 11.16 22.82 5.80
N GLY A 137 12.23 22.94 5.00
CA GLY A 137 12.27 23.82 3.84
C GLY A 137 11.21 23.46 2.79
N LEU A 138 11.01 22.18 2.48
CA LEU A 138 9.97 21.71 1.56
C LEU A 138 8.56 22.01 2.09
N LEU A 139 8.33 21.82 3.39
CA LEU A 139 7.05 22.13 4.01
C LEU A 139 6.75 23.63 3.89
N ILE A 140 7.71 24.49 4.25
CA ILE A 140 7.57 25.95 4.17
C ILE A 140 7.36 26.37 2.71
N ALA A 141 8.15 25.85 1.77
CA ALA A 141 7.99 26.13 0.35
C ALA A 141 6.60 25.70 -0.17
N GLY A 142 6.09 24.55 0.28
CA GLY A 142 4.74 24.09 -0.05
C GLY A 142 3.64 25.01 0.50
N ILE A 143 3.79 25.49 1.74
CA ILE A 143 2.87 26.48 2.32
C ILE A 143 2.92 27.79 1.54
N ILE A 144 4.12 28.31 1.25
CA ILE A 144 4.30 29.55 0.49
C ILE A 144 3.67 29.39 -0.90
N PHE A 145 3.86 28.25 -1.56
CA PHE A 145 3.25 27.97 -2.86
C PHE A 145 1.72 27.93 -2.79
N ALA A 146 1.15 27.26 -1.80
CA ALA A 146 -0.30 27.20 -1.60
C ALA A 146 -0.91 28.58 -1.29
N VAL A 147 -0.27 29.35 -0.40
CA VAL A 147 -0.67 30.73 -0.08
C VAL A 147 -0.51 31.63 -1.30
N GLY A 148 0.57 31.46 -2.07
CA GLY A 148 0.81 32.19 -3.31
C GLY A 148 -0.28 31.95 -4.34
N ILE A 149 -0.67 30.69 -4.56
CA ILE A 149 -1.81 30.33 -5.42
C ILE A 149 -3.10 30.96 -4.88
N PHE A 150 -3.36 30.85 -3.59
CA PHE A 150 -4.57 31.43 -2.99
C PHE A 150 -4.64 32.95 -3.19
N VAL A 151 -3.53 33.65 -2.98
CA VAL A 151 -3.41 35.09 -3.18
C VAL A 151 -3.58 35.45 -4.66
N LEU A 152 -2.98 34.70 -5.58
CA LEU A 152 -3.17 34.88 -7.03
C LEU A 152 -4.62 34.69 -7.45
N ILE A 153 -5.28 33.63 -6.96
CA ILE A 153 -6.72 33.40 -7.20
C ILE A 153 -7.54 34.56 -6.67
N LYS A 154 -7.20 35.13 -5.51
CA LYS A 154 -7.93 36.27 -4.93
C LYS A 154 -7.69 37.58 -5.70
N LEU A 155 -6.46 37.81 -6.18
CA LEU A 155 -6.07 39.03 -6.91
C LEU A 155 -6.60 39.04 -8.34
N PHE A 156 -6.47 37.91 -9.05
CA PHE A 156 -6.79 37.80 -10.47
C PHE A 156 -8.14 37.10 -10.74
N GLY A 157 -8.67 36.37 -9.76
CA GLY A 157 -9.95 35.70 -9.88
C GLY A 157 -11.12 36.64 -9.68
N ASN A 158 -12.21 36.38 -10.39
CA ASN A 158 -13.46 37.08 -10.16
C ASN A 158 -14.06 36.62 -8.82
N SER A 159 -13.95 37.46 -7.79
CA SER A 159 -14.41 37.16 -6.42
C SER A 159 -15.94 37.05 -6.29
N LYS A 160 -16.71 37.34 -7.34
CA LYS A 160 -18.16 37.14 -7.33
C LYS A 160 -18.48 35.66 -7.47
N VAL A 161 -18.57 34.96 -6.34
CA VAL A 161 -19.01 33.56 -6.27
C VAL A 161 -20.47 33.48 -6.69
N ARG A 162 -20.73 33.02 -7.93
CA ARG A 162 -22.08 32.70 -8.41
C ARG A 162 -22.35 31.22 -8.17
N LYS A 163 -23.25 30.91 -7.24
CA LYS A 163 -23.81 29.57 -7.11
C LYS A 163 -24.84 29.38 -8.23
N TYR A 164 -24.53 28.50 -9.18
CA TYR A 164 -25.42 28.11 -10.26
C TYR A 164 -25.32 26.60 -10.47
N GLU A 165 -26.25 26.04 -11.24
CA GLU A 165 -26.20 24.63 -11.59
C GLU A 165 -24.92 24.30 -12.37
N THR A 166 -24.34 23.13 -12.08
CA THR A 166 -23.24 22.60 -12.86
C THR A 166 -23.74 22.08 -14.21
N TRP A 167 -22.83 21.83 -15.14
CA TRP A 167 -23.17 21.24 -16.43
C TRP A 167 -23.77 19.83 -16.23
N LYS A 168 -25.09 19.69 -16.43
CA LYS A 168 -25.85 18.44 -16.24
C LYS A 168 -25.81 17.50 -17.46
N CYS A 169 -24.91 17.73 -18.43
CA CYS A 169 -24.88 16.98 -19.69
C CYS A 169 -26.24 16.95 -20.43
N GLY A 170 -27.04 18.01 -20.29
CA GLY A 170 -28.38 18.11 -20.89
C GLY A 170 -29.50 17.42 -20.12
N LEU A 171 -29.27 16.98 -18.87
CA LEU A 171 -30.30 16.45 -17.98
C LEU A 171 -30.96 17.59 -17.18
N ASP A 172 -32.26 17.46 -16.91
CA ASP A 172 -33.01 18.45 -16.12
C ASP A 172 -32.62 18.40 -14.63
N GLU A 173 -32.31 17.21 -14.10
CA GLU A 173 -31.93 16.99 -12.70
C GLU A 173 -30.48 16.53 -12.56
N VAL A 174 -29.86 16.89 -11.43
CA VAL A 174 -28.53 16.38 -11.09
C VAL A 174 -28.66 14.90 -10.74
N ASN A 175 -28.06 14.03 -11.55
CA ASN A 175 -28.04 12.60 -11.31
C ASN A 175 -26.72 12.17 -10.63
N PRO A 176 -26.72 11.81 -9.32
CA PRO A 176 -25.50 11.39 -8.62
C PRO A 176 -24.86 10.13 -9.23
N LYS A 177 -25.65 9.30 -9.93
CA LYS A 177 -25.14 8.10 -10.62
C LYS A 177 -24.37 8.43 -11.90
N ALA A 178 -24.51 9.64 -12.45
CA ALA A 178 -23.78 10.07 -13.64
C ALA A 178 -22.32 10.46 -13.35
N GLN A 179 -21.95 10.59 -12.07
CA GLN A 179 -20.57 10.86 -11.66
C GLN A 179 -19.67 9.64 -11.82
N TYR A 180 -18.37 9.87 -12.02
CA TYR A 180 -17.37 8.80 -12.05
C TYR A 180 -17.44 7.95 -10.77
N SER A 181 -17.64 6.64 -10.91
CA SER A 181 -17.57 5.71 -9.79
C SER A 181 -16.12 5.35 -9.45
N ALA A 182 -15.91 4.78 -8.27
CA ALA A 182 -14.62 4.22 -7.87
C ALA A 182 -14.11 3.14 -8.84
N THR A 183 -15.02 2.39 -9.43
CA THR A 183 -14.69 1.40 -10.44
C THR A 183 -14.33 2.05 -11.78
N GLY A 184 -15.05 3.11 -12.18
CA GLY A 184 -14.80 3.87 -13.41
C GLY A 184 -13.47 4.63 -13.38
N PHE A 185 -13.15 5.31 -12.28
CA PHE A 185 -11.87 6.02 -12.10
C PHE A 185 -10.68 5.08 -12.27
N SER A 186 -10.75 3.87 -11.70
CA SER A 186 -9.67 2.89 -11.78
C SER A 186 -9.67 2.05 -13.07
N GLN A 187 -10.63 2.23 -13.98
CA GLN A 187 -10.76 1.38 -15.17
C GLN A 187 -9.57 1.43 -16.13
N PRO A 188 -8.94 2.59 -16.42
CA PRO A 188 -7.75 2.64 -17.26
C PRO A 188 -6.59 1.81 -16.69
N ILE A 189 -6.37 1.90 -15.38
CA ILE A 189 -5.33 1.14 -14.67
C ILE A 189 -5.62 -0.37 -14.80
N LYS A 190 -6.88 -0.79 -14.57
CA LYS A 190 -7.27 -2.20 -14.73
C LYS A 190 -7.03 -2.74 -16.13
N LYS A 191 -7.25 -1.92 -17.17
CA LYS A 191 -6.99 -2.30 -18.56
C LYS A 191 -5.49 -2.49 -18.83
N ILE A 192 -4.65 -1.58 -18.36
CA ILE A 192 -3.19 -1.67 -18.49
C ILE A 192 -2.68 -2.96 -17.82
N PHE A 193 -3.19 -3.29 -16.63
CA PHE A 193 -2.80 -4.47 -15.87
C PHE A 193 -3.74 -5.67 -16.05
N ALA A 194 -4.47 -5.74 -17.16
CA ALA A 194 -5.46 -6.80 -17.41
C ALA A 194 -4.83 -8.19 -17.45
N VAL A 195 -3.56 -8.31 -17.89
CA VAL A 195 -2.80 -9.56 -17.88
C VAL A 195 -2.62 -10.10 -16.47
N LEU A 196 -2.40 -9.21 -15.49
CA LEU A 196 -2.20 -9.56 -14.08
C LEU A 196 -3.52 -9.79 -13.36
N TYR A 197 -4.49 -8.88 -13.50
CA TYR A 197 -5.74 -8.90 -12.74
C TYR A 197 -6.87 -9.72 -13.37
N ARG A 198 -6.77 -10.08 -14.66
CA ARG A 198 -7.80 -10.81 -15.42
C ARG A 198 -9.23 -10.34 -15.11
N PRO A 199 -9.56 -9.06 -15.39
CA PRO A 199 -10.89 -8.53 -15.09
C PRO A 199 -11.95 -9.29 -15.89
N VAL A 200 -12.98 -9.79 -15.21
CA VAL A 200 -14.13 -10.43 -15.85
C VAL A 200 -15.28 -9.43 -15.82
N GLU A 201 -15.68 -8.97 -17.01
CA GLU A 201 -16.83 -8.08 -17.17
C GLU A 201 -18.06 -8.90 -17.55
N LYS A 202 -19.09 -8.87 -16.69
CA LYS A 202 -20.38 -9.47 -16.98
C LYS A 202 -21.39 -8.36 -17.21
N ILE A 203 -21.92 -8.30 -18.43
CA ILE A 203 -23.00 -7.38 -18.79
C ILE A 203 -24.30 -8.16 -18.67
N VAL A 204 -25.11 -7.83 -17.67
CA VAL A 204 -26.45 -8.39 -17.51
C VAL A 204 -27.44 -7.35 -18.01
N SER A 205 -28.08 -7.61 -19.16
CA SER A 205 -29.22 -6.80 -19.61
C SER A 205 -30.41 -7.12 -18.73
N VAL A 206 -30.91 -6.11 -18.00
CA VAL A 206 -32.01 -6.28 -17.03
C VAL A 206 -33.36 -6.31 -17.77
N GLU A 207 -33.46 -5.64 -18.93
CA GLU A 207 -34.69 -5.58 -19.71
C GLU A 207 -34.45 -5.76 -21.21
N ASN A 208 -35.33 -6.53 -21.86
CA ASN A 208 -35.37 -6.68 -23.31
C ASN A 208 -36.31 -5.61 -23.89
N LYS A 209 -35.85 -4.36 -24.00
CA LYS A 209 -36.65 -3.27 -24.60
C LYS A 209 -36.63 -3.31 -26.13
N LEU A 210 -37.66 -2.73 -26.74
CA LEU A 210 -37.78 -2.51 -28.19
C LEU A 210 -36.56 -1.75 -28.75
N LYS A 211 -36.25 -1.95 -30.03
CA LYS A 211 -35.04 -1.48 -30.76
C LYS A 211 -34.67 0.01 -30.58
N TYR A 212 -35.63 0.86 -30.21
CA TYR A 212 -35.46 2.31 -30.06
C TYR A 212 -35.33 2.79 -28.62
N PHE A 213 -35.50 1.91 -27.63
CA PHE A 213 -35.34 2.25 -26.21
C PHE A 213 -34.05 1.64 -25.69
N LEU A 214 -33.23 2.46 -25.02
CA LEU A 214 -32.00 1.99 -24.38
C LEU A 214 -32.36 1.00 -23.26
N PRO A 215 -31.97 -0.28 -23.36
CA PRO A 215 -32.24 -1.24 -22.30
C PRO A 215 -31.40 -0.89 -21.07
N GLU A 216 -31.96 -1.10 -19.89
CA GLU A 216 -31.18 -0.98 -18.65
C GLU A 216 -30.11 -2.08 -18.63
N LYS A 217 -28.84 -1.67 -18.55
CA LYS A 217 -27.69 -2.58 -18.48
C LYS A 217 -27.08 -2.50 -17.09
N LYS A 218 -27.04 -3.64 -16.41
CA LYS A 218 -26.28 -3.80 -15.16
C LYS A 218 -24.89 -4.29 -15.50
N TYR A 219 -23.89 -3.51 -15.11
CA TYR A 219 -22.48 -3.85 -15.28
C TYR A 219 -21.94 -4.42 -13.96
N GLU A 220 -21.60 -5.70 -13.96
CA GLU A 220 -20.93 -6.36 -12.85
C GLU A 220 -19.48 -6.63 -13.25
N VAL A 221 -18.55 -6.03 -12.50
CA VAL A 221 -17.11 -6.21 -12.72
C VAL A 221 -16.57 -7.04 -11.57
N HIS A 222 -16.14 -8.25 -11.87
CA HIS A 222 -15.48 -9.12 -10.91
C HIS A 222 -13.97 -9.13 -11.18
N LEU A 223 -13.20 -8.90 -10.12
CA LEU A 223 -11.76 -9.14 -10.15
C LEU A 223 -11.55 -10.57 -9.67
N SER A 224 -10.92 -11.39 -10.49
CA SER A 224 -10.44 -12.68 -10.02
C SER A 224 -9.11 -12.45 -9.29
N ASP A 225 -9.06 -12.74 -8.00
CA ASP A 225 -7.80 -12.67 -7.26
C ASP A 225 -6.97 -13.89 -7.65
N VAL A 226 -6.00 -13.67 -8.53
CA VAL A 226 -5.11 -14.71 -9.04
C VAL A 226 -4.30 -15.33 -7.91
N PHE A 227 -3.91 -14.55 -6.91
CA PHE A 227 -3.14 -15.04 -5.77
C PHE A 227 -4.01 -15.86 -4.83
N GLU A 228 -5.23 -15.42 -4.55
CA GLU A 228 -6.18 -16.21 -3.77
C GLU A 228 -6.46 -17.56 -4.45
N LEU A 229 -6.71 -17.56 -5.76
CA LEU A 229 -6.91 -18.77 -6.55
C LEU A 229 -5.68 -19.68 -6.59
N LEU A 230 -4.48 -19.09 -6.62
CA LEU A 230 -3.23 -19.85 -6.60
C LEU A 230 -3.00 -20.48 -5.22
N ILE A 231 -3.12 -19.68 -4.15
CA ILE A 231 -2.91 -20.12 -2.77
C ILE A 231 -3.92 -21.20 -2.43
N THR A 232 -5.23 -20.97 -2.65
CA THR A 232 -6.29 -21.95 -2.40
C THR A 232 -6.03 -23.26 -3.13
N LYS A 233 -5.69 -23.23 -4.42
CA LYS A 233 -5.33 -24.44 -5.18
C LYS A 233 -4.09 -25.16 -4.64
N ILE A 234 -3.07 -24.42 -4.20
CA ILE A 234 -1.86 -25.01 -3.61
C ILE A 234 -2.20 -25.65 -2.27
N THR A 235 -2.93 -24.96 -1.39
CA THR A 235 -3.34 -25.50 -0.10
C THR A 235 -4.26 -26.70 -0.25
N ASP A 236 -5.20 -26.70 -1.20
CA ASP A 236 -6.09 -27.83 -1.44
C ASP A 236 -5.32 -29.06 -1.96
N ARG A 237 -4.36 -28.86 -2.87
CA ARG A 237 -3.47 -29.93 -3.33
C ARG A 237 -2.61 -30.48 -2.20
N PHE A 238 -2.07 -29.60 -1.36
CA PHE A 238 -1.25 -30.02 -0.23
C PHE A 238 -2.07 -30.79 0.80
N LEU A 239 -3.27 -30.30 1.13
CA LEU A 239 -4.18 -30.96 2.05
C LEU A 239 -4.63 -32.33 1.53
N THR A 240 -5.02 -32.42 0.27
CA THR A 240 -5.40 -33.70 -0.37
C THR A 240 -4.23 -34.68 -0.42
N PHE A 241 -3.00 -34.19 -0.63
CA PHE A 241 -1.79 -35.01 -0.53
C PHE A 241 -1.57 -35.56 0.89
N LEU A 242 -1.67 -34.72 1.92
CA LEU A 242 -1.56 -35.16 3.33
C LEU A 242 -2.66 -36.15 3.72
N LEU A 243 -3.90 -35.92 3.28
CA LEU A 243 -5.02 -36.83 3.51
C LEU A 243 -4.81 -38.19 2.81
N ARG A 244 -4.22 -38.19 1.61
CA ARG A 244 -3.87 -39.43 0.90
C ARG A 244 -2.78 -40.20 1.65
N ILE A 245 -1.74 -39.52 2.15
CA ILE A 245 -0.72 -40.12 3.01
C ILE A 245 -1.36 -40.71 4.26
N ARG A 246 -2.20 -39.95 4.96
CA ARG A 246 -2.92 -40.42 6.15
C ARG A 246 -3.74 -41.68 5.86
N ASN A 247 -4.46 -41.70 4.73
CA ASN A 247 -5.27 -42.86 4.34
C ASN A 247 -4.40 -44.10 4.01
N ILE A 248 -3.18 -43.91 3.50
CA ILE A 248 -2.20 -45.00 3.31
C ILE A 248 -1.75 -45.55 4.67
N PHE A 249 -1.51 -44.69 5.66
CA PHE A 249 -1.11 -45.12 7.00
C PHE A 249 -2.27 -45.74 7.80
N GLN A 250 -3.51 -45.33 7.57
CA GLN A 250 -4.72 -45.84 8.24
C GLN A 250 -5.36 -47.06 7.54
N MET A 251 -4.59 -47.91 6.86
CA MET A 251 -5.14 -49.10 6.18
C MET A 251 -5.64 -50.22 7.13
N GLY A 252 -5.71 -50.01 8.45
CA GLY A 252 -6.18 -51.01 9.42
C GLY A 252 -5.25 -52.23 9.58
N ILE A 253 -4.09 -52.22 8.93
CA ILE A 253 -3.10 -53.30 8.96
C ILE A 253 -2.17 -53.11 10.17
N ILE A 254 -2.26 -54.01 11.14
CA ILE A 254 -1.51 -53.96 12.41
C ILE A 254 0.01 -53.88 12.19
N HIS A 255 0.53 -54.51 11.12
CA HIS A 255 1.97 -54.51 10.80
C HIS A 255 2.54 -53.11 10.53
N ILE A 256 1.75 -52.19 9.97
CA ILE A 256 2.20 -50.81 9.69
C ILE A 256 2.41 -50.04 11.01
N TYR A 257 1.51 -50.24 11.98
CA TYR A 257 1.63 -49.63 13.31
C TYR A 257 2.85 -50.15 14.08
N LEU A 258 3.10 -51.47 14.04
CA LEU A 258 4.31 -52.04 14.65
C LEU A 258 5.59 -51.49 14.00
N GLY A 259 5.61 -51.33 12.68
CA GLY A 259 6.73 -50.72 11.96
C GLY A 259 6.98 -49.28 12.41
N PHE A 260 5.92 -48.49 12.60
CA PHE A 260 6.01 -47.11 13.07
C PHE A 260 6.53 -47.02 14.53
N ILE A 261 6.03 -47.88 15.43
CA ILE A 261 6.49 -47.95 16.82
C ILE A 261 7.97 -48.34 16.88
N SER A 262 8.41 -49.32 16.10
CA SER A 262 9.81 -49.74 16.03
C SER A 262 10.72 -48.64 15.47
N LEU A 263 10.29 -47.97 14.39
CA LEU A 263 11.03 -46.87 13.77
C LEU A 263 11.15 -45.67 14.72
N THR A 264 10.05 -45.26 15.35
CA THR A 264 10.04 -44.14 16.30
C THR A 264 10.92 -44.43 17.52
N LEU A 265 10.87 -45.64 18.07
CA LEU A 265 11.79 -46.07 19.15
C LEU A 265 13.25 -46.03 18.71
N THR A 266 13.56 -46.52 17.51
CA THR A 266 14.94 -46.49 16.97
C THR A 266 15.44 -45.05 16.81
N ILE A 267 14.63 -44.16 16.24
CA ILE A 267 14.96 -42.74 16.07
C ILE A 267 15.15 -42.07 17.44
N LEU A 268 14.25 -42.33 18.39
CA LEU A 268 14.35 -41.78 19.74
C LEU A 268 15.62 -42.26 20.45
N LEU A 269 15.97 -43.54 20.29
CA LEU A 269 17.17 -44.12 20.89
C LEU A 269 18.44 -43.55 20.26
N ILE A 270 18.47 -43.38 18.92
CA ILE A 270 19.57 -42.68 18.24
C ILE A 270 19.67 -41.24 18.75
N TYR A 271 18.55 -40.52 18.83
CA TYR A 271 18.53 -39.14 19.32
C TYR A 271 19.07 -39.06 20.75
N VAL A 272 18.60 -39.92 21.66
CA VAL A 272 19.07 -39.98 23.05
C VAL A 272 20.54 -40.38 23.14
N VAL A 273 21.01 -41.37 22.38
CA VAL A 273 22.43 -41.76 22.37
C VAL A 273 23.31 -40.62 21.85
N TRP A 274 22.87 -39.93 20.81
CA TRP A 274 23.61 -38.82 20.22
C TRP A 274 23.66 -37.59 21.14
N PHE A 275 22.57 -37.31 21.87
CA PHE A 275 22.51 -36.19 22.82
C PHE A 275 23.09 -36.51 24.22
N SER A 276 22.98 -37.76 24.67
CA SER A 276 23.52 -38.24 25.96
C SER A 276 25.01 -38.57 25.85
N GLY A 277 25.50 -38.99 24.68
CA GLY A 277 26.91 -39.27 24.42
C GLY A 277 27.80 -38.03 24.23
N GLY A 278 27.23 -36.82 24.21
CA GLY A 278 27.97 -35.54 24.15
C GLY A 278 28.27 -34.92 25.52
N GLY A 279 27.95 -35.62 26.61
CA GLY A 279 28.08 -35.16 28.00
C GLY A 279 29.07 -35.94 28.85
N ASN A 280 30.21 -36.33 28.28
CA ASN A 280 31.44 -36.70 29.00
C ASN A 280 32.66 -36.21 28.22
#